data_AF-S8F8H9-F1
#
_entry.id   AF-S8F8H9-F1
#
_cell.length_a   1.000
_cell.length_b   1.000
_cell.length_c   1.000
_cell.angle_alpha   90.00
_cell.angle_beta   90.00
_cell.angle_gamma   90.00
#
_symmetry.space_group_name_H-M   'P 1'
#
loop_
_entity.id
_entity.type
_entity.pdbx_description
1 polymer ?
#
loop_
_entity_poly.entity_id
_entity_poly.type
_entity_poly.pdbx_seq_one_letter_code
_entity_poly.pdbx_strand_id
1 'polypeptide(L)'
;ESLRAYSRKPDCFRRAAGLIQTRCAELDMDEQERIRAAISMTICELGTASHSPPLECAMFSTNLRPAHTAANGDSHRSCVEALSRSAQYWSSYSGYLREVSQLCYAFRRWNDIDTARDIYRNATLEQLAFLEHVNAREAMLRKAEEHSRAILQVKCPRHETYACVLIIQLDRMYYMEWQTFALLQRMCIRTHNN
;
A
#
# COMPACT_ATOMS: atom_id res chain seq x y z
N GLU A 1 15.73 17.27 -6.86
CA GLU A 1 16.29 17.83 -5.60
C GLU A 1 15.34 18.72 -4.79
N SER A 2 14.09 18.94 -5.20
CA SER A 2 13.19 19.94 -4.60
C SER A 2 12.66 19.62 -3.19
N LEU A 3 12.30 18.37 -2.88
CA LEU A 3 11.63 18.03 -1.59
C LEU A 3 12.56 18.00 -0.37
N ARG A 4 13.84 17.66 -0.56
CA ARG A 4 14.82 17.61 0.55
C ARG A 4 15.21 19.00 1.05
N ALA A 5 15.16 20.01 0.18
CA ALA A 5 15.41 21.40 0.56
C ALA A 5 14.31 21.93 1.51
N TYR A 6 13.05 21.54 1.28
CA TYR A 6 11.92 21.90 2.14
C TYR A 6 11.97 21.21 3.52
N SER A 7 12.58 20.04 3.63
CA SER A 7 12.69 19.30 4.90
C SER A 7 13.65 19.95 5.92
N ARG A 8 14.52 20.88 5.50
CA ARG A 8 15.62 21.44 6.31
C ARG A 8 15.39 22.85 6.88
N LYS A 9 14.29 23.54 6.57
CA LYS A 9 13.96 24.87 7.16
C LYS A 9 13.11 24.73 8.43
N PRO A 10 13.41 25.44 9.53
CA PRO A 10 12.65 25.32 10.77
C PRO A 10 11.26 25.97 10.67
N ASP A 11 10.27 25.16 11.04
CA ASP A 11 8.89 25.40 11.48
C ASP A 11 7.87 26.19 10.63
N CYS A 12 8.22 27.25 9.90
CA CYS A 12 7.23 27.97 9.06
C CYS A 12 6.98 27.24 7.73
N PHE A 13 8.04 27.07 6.94
CA PHE A 13 7.98 26.42 5.62
C PHE A 13 7.52 24.98 5.72
N ARG A 14 7.92 24.24 6.76
CA ARG A 14 7.49 22.86 6.97
C ARG A 14 5.98 22.77 7.19
N ARG A 15 5.40 23.68 7.98
CA ARG A 15 3.94 23.73 8.21
C ARG A 15 3.18 24.09 6.93
N ALA A 16 3.64 25.11 6.22
CA ALA A 16 3.03 25.51 4.94
C ALA A 16 3.11 24.38 3.89
N ALA A 17 4.28 23.72 3.76
CA ALA A 17 4.46 22.58 2.87
C ALA A 17 3.63 21.35 3.27
N GLY A 18 3.46 21.09 4.58
CA GLY A 18 2.61 20.01 5.07
C GLY A 18 1.14 20.22 4.71
N LEU A 19 0.63 21.46 4.82
CA LEU A 19 -0.72 21.81 4.38
C LEU A 19 -0.89 21.59 2.88
N ILE A 20 0.07 22.05 2.07
CA ILE A 20 0.12 21.79 0.62
C ILE A 20 0.03 20.28 0.36
N GLN A 21 0.90 19.48 0.98
CA GLN A 21 0.94 18.04 0.79
C GLN A 21 -0.42 17.36 1.06
N THR A 22 -1.07 17.69 2.18
CA THR A 22 -2.39 17.12 2.51
C THR A 22 -3.46 17.48 1.50
N ARG A 23 -3.45 18.70 0.94
CA ARG A 23 -4.43 19.16 -0.04
C ARG A 23 -4.19 18.59 -1.44
N CYS A 24 -2.93 18.42 -1.85
CA CYS A 24 -2.59 17.89 -3.16
C CYS A 24 -2.76 16.36 -3.28
N ALA A 25 -2.91 15.65 -2.15
CA ALA A 25 -3.01 14.19 -2.14
C ALA A 25 -4.37 13.67 -2.60
N GLU A 26 -5.44 14.45 -2.43
CA GLU A 26 -6.81 14.00 -2.67
C GLU A 26 -7.35 14.41 -4.05
N LEU A 27 -7.04 15.62 -4.54
CA LEU A 27 -7.51 16.19 -5.82
C LEU A 27 -6.53 17.27 -6.34
N ASP A 28 -6.73 17.75 -7.58
CA ASP A 28 -6.07 18.96 -8.06
C ASP A 28 -6.41 20.13 -7.13
N MET A 29 -5.40 20.86 -6.66
CA MET A 29 -5.56 21.92 -5.68
C MET A 29 -6.43 23.06 -6.23
N ASP A 30 -7.48 23.40 -5.49
CA ASP A 30 -8.34 24.55 -5.81
C ASP A 30 -7.53 25.85 -5.89
N GLU A 31 -7.95 26.77 -6.76
CA GLU A 31 -7.26 28.04 -6.97
C GLU A 31 -7.13 28.85 -5.67
N GLN A 32 -8.14 28.82 -4.80
CA GLN A 32 -8.10 29.53 -3.53
C GLN A 32 -7.10 28.93 -2.55
N GLU A 33 -7.02 27.60 -2.50
CA GLU A 33 -6.02 26.91 -1.68
C GLU A 33 -4.60 27.18 -2.19
N ARG A 34 -4.42 27.25 -3.52
CA ARG A 34 -3.15 27.62 -4.15
C ARG A 34 -2.73 29.03 -3.77
N ILE A 35 -3.64 30.00 -3.80
CA ILE A 35 -3.38 31.38 -3.38
C ILE A 35 -3.00 31.43 -1.89
N ARG A 36 -3.76 30.76 -1.02
CA ARG A 36 -3.49 30.70 0.43
C ARG A 36 -2.13 30.07 0.75
N ALA A 37 -1.78 29.00 0.05
CA ALA A 37 -0.49 28.35 0.17
C ALA A 37 0.65 29.30 -0.24
N ALA A 38 0.50 29.97 -1.39
CA ALA A 38 1.48 30.94 -1.86
C ALA A 38 1.69 32.11 -0.88
N ILE A 39 0.60 32.65 -0.32
CA ILE A 39 0.67 33.68 0.73
C ILE A 39 1.42 33.16 1.95
N SER A 40 1.07 31.96 2.44
CA SER A 40 1.70 31.37 3.63
C SER A 40 3.20 31.17 3.45
N MET A 41 3.62 30.71 2.27
CA MET A 41 5.04 30.52 1.90
C MET A 41 5.77 31.86 1.80
N THR A 42 5.12 32.88 1.25
CA THR A 42 5.65 34.25 1.18
C THR A 42 5.89 34.82 2.57
N ILE A 43 4.92 34.69 3.47
CA ILE A 43 5.07 35.17 4.86
C ILE A 43 6.21 34.44 5.57
N CYS A 44 6.38 33.14 5.33
CA CYS A 44 7.53 32.40 5.84
C CYS A 44 8.86 32.98 5.33
N GLU A 45 8.92 33.36 4.05
CA GLU A 45 10.11 33.99 3.46
C GLU A 45 10.38 35.37 4.08
N LEU A 46 9.37 36.22 4.22
CA LEU A 46 9.48 37.53 4.85
C LEU A 46 9.98 37.41 6.30
N GLY A 47 9.44 36.45 7.05
CA GLY A 47 9.89 36.15 8.40
C GLY A 47 11.37 35.75 8.47
N THR A 48 11.86 34.97 7.50
CA THR A 48 13.29 34.63 7.44
C THR A 48 14.18 35.82 7.08
N ALA A 49 13.66 36.80 6.35
CA ALA A 49 14.34 38.05 6.01
C ALA A 49 14.19 39.14 7.09
N SER A 50 13.58 38.84 8.24
CA SER A 50 13.26 39.82 9.29
C SER A 50 12.37 40.98 8.80
N HIS A 51 11.58 40.75 7.76
CA HIS A 51 10.56 41.69 7.30
C HIS A 51 9.20 41.32 7.91
N SER A 52 8.54 42.30 8.52
CA SER A 52 7.17 42.14 9.00
C SER A 52 6.20 42.06 7.81
N PRO A 53 5.34 41.02 7.72
CA PRO A 53 4.32 40.94 6.68
C PRO A 53 3.27 42.05 6.86
N PRO A 54 2.55 42.43 5.79
CA PRO A 54 1.42 43.36 5.90
C PRO A 54 0.36 42.87 6.90
N LEU A 55 -0.33 43.79 7.57
CA LEU A 55 -1.34 43.46 8.59
C LEU A 55 -2.52 42.70 7.98
N GLU A 56 -2.84 43.00 6.71
CA GLU A 56 -3.84 42.31 5.90
C GLU A 56 -3.52 40.81 5.76
N CYS A 57 -2.26 40.40 5.92
CA CYS A 57 -1.79 39.03 5.80
C CYS A 57 -1.67 38.30 7.14
N ALA A 58 -2.01 38.93 8.27
CA ALA A 58 -1.77 38.37 9.61
C ALA A 58 -2.40 36.97 9.82
N MET A 59 -3.57 36.72 9.23
CA MET A 59 -4.28 35.43 9.32
C MET A 59 -3.55 34.26 8.65
N PHE A 60 -2.62 34.54 7.74
CA PHE A 60 -1.85 33.52 7.02
C PHE A 60 -0.48 33.27 7.67
N SER A 61 -0.17 33.95 8.76
CA SER A 61 1.00 33.65 9.57
C SER A 61 0.82 32.28 10.24
N THR A 62 1.65 31.31 9.86
CA THR A 62 1.57 29.91 10.30
C THR A 62 1.73 29.68 11.81
N ASN A 63 1.98 30.74 12.59
CA ASN A 63 1.99 30.72 14.05
C ASN A 63 0.59 30.72 14.67
N LEU A 64 -0.45 31.04 13.90
CA LEU A 64 -1.84 30.97 14.30
C LEU A 64 -2.42 29.64 13.80
N ARG A 65 -3.10 28.90 14.69
CA ARG A 65 -3.69 27.55 14.44
C ARG A 65 -4.42 27.50 13.09
N PRO A 66 -4.54 26.32 12.43
CA PRO A 66 -5.32 26.18 11.22
C PRO A 66 -6.79 26.46 11.58
N ALA A 67 -7.21 27.70 11.35
CA ALA A 67 -8.60 28.07 11.53
C ALA A 67 -9.36 27.45 10.36
N HIS A 68 -9.91 26.26 10.60
CA HIS A 68 -10.98 25.65 9.81
C HIS A 68 -12.28 26.48 9.86
N THR A 69 -12.18 27.81 9.93
CA THR A 69 -13.30 28.73 9.89
C THR A 69 -13.22 29.46 8.56
N ALA A 70 -14.11 29.06 7.66
CA ALA A 70 -14.46 29.70 6.40
C ALA A 70 -14.01 31.18 6.34
N ALA A 71 -12.84 31.40 5.75
CA ALA A 71 -12.37 32.75 5.50
C ALA A 71 -13.15 33.28 4.30
N ASN A 72 -13.98 34.30 4.54
CA ASN A 72 -14.56 35.15 3.50
C ASN A 72 -13.57 35.35 2.35
N GLY A 73 -14.01 35.16 1.11
CA GLY A 73 -13.19 35.28 -0.10
C GLY A 73 -12.44 36.61 -0.21
N ASP A 74 -12.85 37.63 0.54
CA ASP A 74 -12.20 38.94 0.56
C ASP A 74 -10.83 38.96 1.27
N SER A 75 -10.58 38.01 2.17
CA SER A 75 -9.42 38.04 3.07
C SER A 75 -8.08 37.78 2.38
N HIS A 76 -8.00 36.80 1.47
CA HIS A 76 -6.78 36.60 0.67
C HIS A 76 -6.58 37.74 -0.34
N ARG A 77 -7.67 38.35 -0.85
CA ARG A 77 -7.60 39.41 -1.86
C ARG A 77 -6.91 40.64 -1.29
N SER A 78 -7.32 41.05 -0.09
CA SER A 78 -6.73 42.16 0.64
C SER A 78 -5.24 41.92 0.94
N CYS A 79 -4.87 40.71 1.36
CA CYS A 79 -3.46 40.36 1.55
C CYS A 79 -2.65 40.41 0.25
N VAL A 80 -3.17 39.86 -0.86
CA VAL A 80 -2.48 39.90 -2.17
C VAL A 80 -2.33 41.34 -2.66
N GLU A 81 -3.34 42.19 -2.47
CA GLU A 81 -3.26 43.62 -2.76
C GLU A 81 -2.19 44.31 -1.90
N ALA A 82 -2.09 43.97 -0.62
CA ALA A 82 -1.05 44.52 0.25
C ALA A 82 0.36 44.05 -0.17
N LEU A 83 0.52 42.78 -0.58
CA LEU A 83 1.77 42.25 -1.09
C LEU A 83 2.19 42.93 -2.41
N SER A 84 1.25 43.32 -3.26
CA SER A 84 1.55 43.98 -4.54
C SER A 84 2.11 45.41 -4.38
N ARG A 85 1.95 46.02 -3.19
CA ARG A 85 2.54 47.34 -2.87
C ARG A 85 4.07 47.32 -2.79
N SER A 86 4.70 46.15 -2.72
CA SER A 86 6.15 45.97 -2.73
C SER A 86 6.58 45.03 -3.84
N ALA A 87 7.47 45.48 -4.73
CA ALA A 87 7.99 44.67 -5.83
C ALA A 87 8.70 43.39 -5.33
N GLN A 88 9.41 43.48 -4.19
CA GLN A 88 10.06 42.34 -3.56
C GLN A 88 9.03 41.30 -3.08
N TYR A 89 7.97 41.75 -2.41
CA TYR A 89 6.95 40.84 -1.86
C TYR A 89 6.12 40.21 -2.98
N TRP A 90 5.82 40.98 -4.02
CA TRP A 90 5.16 40.50 -5.23
C TRP A 90 5.98 39.43 -5.96
N SER A 91 7.30 39.60 -6.04
CA SER A 91 8.20 38.60 -6.63
C SER A 91 8.14 37.28 -5.86
N SER A 92 8.25 37.33 -4.53
CA SER A 92 8.14 36.13 -3.67
C SER A 92 6.76 35.45 -3.83
N TYR A 93 5.67 36.22 -3.75
CA TYR A 93 4.32 35.69 -3.90
C TYR A 93 4.07 35.04 -5.26
N SER A 94 4.40 35.75 -6.35
CA SER A 94 4.17 35.24 -7.71
C SER A 94 5.07 34.03 -8.03
N GLY A 95 6.27 33.97 -7.44
CA GLY A 95 7.12 32.79 -7.46
C GLY A 95 6.44 31.59 -6.80
N TYR A 96 6.00 31.74 -5.55
CA TYR A 96 5.33 30.65 -4.83
C TYR A 96 4.01 30.23 -5.46
N LEU A 97 3.24 31.15 -6.05
CA LEU A 97 2.01 30.80 -6.75
C LEU A 97 2.25 29.82 -7.91
N ARG A 98 3.39 29.95 -8.60
CA ARG A 98 3.82 29.02 -9.66
C ARG A 98 4.40 27.73 -9.08
N GLU A 99 5.19 27.83 -8.01
CA GLU A 99 5.86 26.69 -7.37
C GLU A 99 4.87 25.74 -6.67
N VAL A 100 3.80 26.25 -6.05
CA VAL A 100 2.81 25.43 -5.33
C VAL A 100 2.20 24.37 -6.26
N SER A 101 1.87 24.73 -7.50
CA SER A 101 1.38 23.78 -8.50
C SER A 101 2.40 22.67 -8.78
N GLN A 102 3.69 23.02 -8.91
CA GLN A 102 4.76 22.05 -9.16
C GLN A 102 4.98 21.14 -7.94
N LEU A 103 4.90 21.70 -6.73
CA LEU A 103 4.96 20.96 -5.48
C LEU A 103 3.80 19.95 -5.38
N CYS A 104 2.59 20.33 -5.77
CA CYS A 104 1.45 19.39 -5.81
C CYS A 104 1.71 18.21 -6.74
N TYR A 105 2.17 18.44 -7.96
CA TYR A 105 2.50 17.36 -8.88
C TYR A 105 3.59 16.43 -8.31
N ALA A 106 4.58 17.00 -7.63
CA ALA A 106 5.62 16.22 -6.97
C ALA A 106 5.06 15.36 -5.81
N PHE A 107 4.22 15.94 -4.94
CA PHE A 107 3.64 15.22 -3.81
C PHE A 107 2.71 14.09 -4.26
N ARG A 108 1.87 14.35 -5.27
CA ARG A 108 0.98 13.34 -5.84
C ARG A 108 1.77 12.17 -6.40
N ARG A 109 2.78 12.44 -7.21
CA ARG A 109 3.66 11.40 -7.75
C ARG A 109 4.34 10.59 -6.66
N TRP A 110 4.76 11.21 -5.57
CA TRP A 110 5.34 10.50 -4.43
C TRP A 110 4.33 9.56 -3.77
N ASN A 111 3.12 10.04 -3.52
CA ASN A 111 2.04 9.22 -2.96
C ASN A 111 1.68 8.04 -3.88
N ASP A 112 1.60 8.27 -5.20
CA ASP A 112 1.33 7.23 -6.18
C ASP A 112 2.42 6.14 -6.17
N ILE A 113 3.69 6.55 -6.04
CA ILE A 113 4.82 5.61 -5.96
C ILE A 113 4.76 4.78 -4.68
N ASP A 114 4.47 5.40 -3.53
CA ASP A 114 4.40 4.69 -2.26
C ASP A 114 3.19 3.75 -2.21
N THR A 115 2.03 4.19 -2.72
CA THR A 115 0.85 3.35 -2.90
C THR A 115 1.14 2.14 -3.80
N ALA A 116 1.83 2.35 -4.92
CA ALA A 116 2.21 1.25 -5.81
C ALA A 116 3.13 0.25 -5.10
N ARG A 117 4.12 0.73 -4.34
CA ARG A 117 5.02 -0.13 -3.56
C ARG A 117 4.26 -0.99 -2.54
N ASP A 118 3.29 -0.41 -1.84
CA ASP A 118 2.48 -1.13 -0.86
C ASP A 118 1.60 -2.20 -1.53
N ILE A 119 0.98 -1.88 -2.67
CA ILE A 119 0.21 -2.86 -3.47
C ILE A 119 1.12 -4.01 -3.90
N TYR A 120 2.30 -3.72 -4.46
CA TYR A 120 3.24 -4.75 -4.87
C TYR A 120 3.69 -5.60 -3.69
N ARG A 121 3.97 -5.00 -2.54
CA ARG A 121 4.33 -5.74 -1.33
C ARG A 121 3.23 -6.70 -0.91
N ASN A 122 1.98 -6.23 -0.87
CA ASN A 122 0.83 -7.06 -0.49
C ASN A 122 0.62 -8.21 -1.49
N ALA A 123 0.67 -7.92 -2.80
CA ALA A 123 0.56 -8.95 -3.84
C ALA A 123 1.68 -10.00 -3.75
N THR A 124 2.92 -9.60 -3.45
CA THR A 124 4.03 -10.55 -3.29
C THR A 124 3.86 -11.47 -2.09
N LEU A 125 3.27 -10.99 -0.99
CA LEU A 125 2.96 -11.82 0.17
C LEU A 125 1.89 -12.85 -0.13
N GLU A 126 0.84 -12.47 -0.86
CA GLU A 126 -0.19 -13.41 -1.32
C GLU A 126 0.38 -14.48 -2.27
N GLN A 127 1.26 -14.09 -3.19
CA GLN A 127 1.95 -15.02 -4.08
C GLN A 127 2.84 -16.01 -3.32
N LEU A 128 3.57 -15.54 -2.31
CA LEU A 128 4.38 -16.41 -1.47
C LEU A 128 3.52 -17.43 -0.71
N ALA A 129 2.43 -16.98 -0.08
CA ALA A 129 1.50 -17.87 0.61
C ALA A 129 0.88 -18.92 -0.32
N PHE A 130 0.53 -18.52 -1.54
CA PHE A 130 0.04 -19.44 -2.56
C PHE A 130 1.09 -20.48 -2.97
N LEU A 131 2.32 -20.05 -3.22
CA LEU A 131 3.43 -20.96 -3.57
C LEU A 131 3.73 -21.95 -2.45
N GLU A 132 3.72 -21.52 -1.19
CA GLU A 132 3.87 -22.39 -0.03
C GLU A 132 2.76 -23.45 0.03
N HIS A 133 1.51 -23.05 -0.20
CA HIS A 133 0.37 -23.98 -0.22
C HIS A 133 0.50 -25.02 -1.34
N VAL A 134 0.85 -24.60 -2.56
CA VAL A 134 1.06 -25.50 -3.70
C VAL A 134 2.22 -26.46 -3.43
N ASN A 135 3.34 -25.97 -2.91
CA ASN A 135 4.51 -26.79 -2.60
C ASN A 135 4.19 -27.83 -1.51
N ALA A 136 3.47 -27.43 -0.45
CA ALA A 136 3.00 -28.35 0.58
C ALA A 136 2.09 -29.45 0.02
N ARG A 137 1.18 -29.08 -0.89
CA ARG A 137 0.31 -30.04 -1.59
C ARG A 137 1.10 -31.00 -2.47
N GLU A 138 2.08 -30.52 -3.24
CA GLU A 138 2.95 -31.39 -4.04
C GLU A 138 3.72 -32.38 -3.15
N ALA A 139 4.28 -31.91 -2.03
CA ALA A 139 5.02 -32.76 -1.11
C ALA A 139 4.13 -33.88 -0.52
N MET A 140 2.86 -33.58 -0.21
CA MET A 140 1.90 -34.60 0.23
C MET A 140 1.58 -35.61 -0.88
N LEU A 141 1.36 -35.15 -2.11
CA LEU A 141 1.07 -36.03 -3.25
C LEU A 141 2.24 -36.96 -3.57
N ARG A 142 3.48 -36.45 -3.53
CA ARG A 142 4.68 -37.28 -3.74
C ARG A 142 4.81 -38.38 -2.69
N LYS A 143 4.57 -38.07 -1.41
CA LYS A 143 4.57 -39.07 -0.33
C LYS A 143 3.49 -40.13 -0.53
N ALA A 144 2.29 -39.73 -0.98
CA ALA A 144 1.22 -40.67 -1.28
C ALA A 144 1.58 -41.59 -2.46
N GLU A 145 2.17 -41.06 -3.53
CA GLU A 145 2.64 -41.84 -4.67
C GLU A 145 3.72 -42.86 -4.27
N GLU A 146 4.71 -42.43 -3.47
CA GLU A 146 5.75 -43.32 -2.92
C GLU A 146 5.15 -44.43 -2.07
N HIS A 147 4.17 -44.10 -1.21
CA HIS A 147 3.46 -45.08 -0.38
C HIS A 147 2.67 -46.09 -1.23
N SER A 148 1.92 -45.63 -2.23
CA SER A 148 1.21 -46.50 -3.17
C SER A 148 2.17 -47.41 -3.95
N ARG A 149 3.31 -46.89 -4.41
CA ARG A 149 4.37 -47.69 -5.05
C ARG A 149 4.93 -48.76 -4.12
N ALA A 150 5.15 -48.44 -2.85
CA ALA A 150 5.63 -49.40 -1.87
C ALA A 150 4.62 -50.54 -1.62
N ILE A 151 3.31 -50.23 -1.56
CA ILE A 151 2.24 -51.25 -1.46
C ILE A 151 2.24 -52.16 -2.69
N LEU A 152 2.35 -51.59 -3.89
CA LEU A 152 2.37 -52.37 -5.14
C LEU A 152 3.63 -53.26 -5.29
N GLN A 153 4.71 -52.99 -4.53
CA GLN A 153 5.91 -53.82 -4.52
C GLN A 153 5.84 -54.99 -3.51
N VAL A 154 4.80 -55.07 -2.68
CA VAL A 154 4.58 -56.23 -1.81
C VAL A 154 4.27 -57.44 -2.70
N LYS A 155 5.21 -58.39 -2.77
CA LYS A 155 4.98 -59.68 -3.45
C LYS A 155 3.89 -60.45 -2.69
N CYS A 156 2.69 -60.58 -3.27
CA CYS A 156 1.68 -61.52 -2.76
C CYS A 156 2.28 -62.95 -2.79
N PRO A 157 2.28 -63.69 -1.65
CA PRO A 157 2.66 -65.09 -1.65
C PRO A 157 1.74 -65.88 -2.58
N ARG A 158 2.34 -66.85 -3.27
CA ARG A 158 1.90 -67.43 -4.55
C ARG A 158 0.59 -68.25 -4.52
N HIS A 159 -0.22 -68.18 -3.47
CA HIS A 159 -1.31 -69.15 -3.25
C HIS A 159 -2.75 -68.61 -3.28
N GLU A 160 -2.99 -67.30 -3.44
CA GLU A 160 -4.35 -66.75 -3.58
C GLU A 160 -4.41 -65.65 -4.66
N THR A 161 -4.22 -66.05 -5.92
CA THR A 161 -4.13 -65.15 -7.07
C THR A 161 -5.44 -64.44 -7.44
N TYR A 162 -6.59 -64.88 -6.93
CA TYR A 162 -7.88 -64.27 -7.28
C TYR A 162 -8.30 -63.11 -6.36
N ALA A 163 -7.82 -63.09 -5.11
CA ALA A 163 -8.15 -62.05 -4.15
C ALA A 163 -7.26 -60.79 -4.32
N CYS A 164 -5.95 -60.96 -4.59
CA CYS A 164 -5.04 -59.81 -4.77
C CYS A 164 -5.35 -58.98 -6.04
N VAL A 165 -5.87 -59.59 -7.11
CA VAL A 165 -6.15 -58.88 -8.37
C VAL A 165 -7.35 -57.92 -8.26
N LEU A 166 -8.35 -58.24 -7.42
CA LEU A 166 -9.49 -57.35 -7.19
C LEU A 166 -9.12 -56.08 -6.41
N ILE A 167 -8.14 -56.15 -5.51
CA ILE A 167 -7.70 -55.01 -4.70
C ILE A 167 -6.97 -53.97 -5.57
N ILE A 168 -6.15 -54.41 -6.54
CA ILE A 168 -5.41 -53.50 -7.43
C ILE A 168 -6.35 -52.81 -8.45
N GLN A 169 -7.46 -53.44 -8.85
CA GLN A 169 -8.42 -52.81 -9.78
C GLN A 169 -9.33 -51.77 -9.11
N LEU A 170 -9.64 -51.90 -7.81
CA LEU A 170 -10.55 -50.99 -7.11
C LEU A 170 -9.92 -49.63 -6.75
N ASP A 171 -8.59 -49.55 -6.65
CA ASP A 171 -7.87 -48.29 -6.37
C ASP A 171 -7.96 -47.24 -7.51
N ARG A 172 -8.42 -47.66 -8.70
CA ARG A 172 -8.60 -46.76 -9.85
C ARG A 172 -9.99 -46.12 -9.93
N MET A 173 -10.93 -46.51 -9.07
CA MET A 173 -12.28 -45.96 -9.01
C MET A 173 -12.43 -45.00 -7.83
N TYR A 174 -12.37 -43.71 -8.17
CA TYR A 174 -12.69 -42.57 -7.32
C TYR A 174 -13.91 -42.77 -6.40
N TYR A 175 -13.80 -42.25 -5.17
CA TYR A 175 -14.90 -41.92 -4.24
C TYR A 175 -15.84 -43.07 -3.88
N MET A 176 -15.66 -43.69 -2.70
CA MET A 176 -16.73 -44.14 -1.78
C MET A 176 -16.10 -44.72 -0.50
N GLU A 177 -16.47 -44.12 0.64
CA GLU A 177 -16.35 -44.58 2.03
C GLU A 177 -15.12 -45.40 2.46
N TRP A 178 -14.17 -44.72 3.14
CA TRP A 178 -13.05 -45.29 3.91
C TRP A 178 -13.42 -46.48 4.83
N GLN A 179 -14.67 -46.61 5.24
CA GLN A 179 -15.16 -47.72 6.07
C GLN A 179 -15.12 -49.07 5.33
N THR A 180 -15.34 -49.08 4.01
CA THR A 180 -15.29 -50.32 3.21
C THR A 180 -13.85 -50.81 3.03
N PHE A 181 -12.90 -49.90 2.85
CA PHE A 181 -11.48 -50.21 2.72
C PHE A 181 -10.90 -50.81 4.01
N ALA A 182 -11.24 -50.22 5.17
CA ALA A 182 -10.80 -50.73 6.47
C ALA A 182 -11.38 -52.13 6.79
N LEU A 183 -12.59 -52.44 6.32
CA LEU A 183 -13.21 -53.77 6.47
C LEU A 183 -12.54 -54.82 5.58
N LEU A 184 -12.22 -54.49 4.33
CA LEU A 184 -11.48 -55.38 3.43
C LEU A 184 -10.06 -55.65 3.93
N GLN A 185 -9.39 -54.63 4.45
CA GLN A 185 -8.06 -54.77 5.03
C GLN A 185 -8.06 -55.64 6.31
N ARG A 186 -9.10 -55.53 7.15
CA ARG A 186 -9.29 -56.40 8.33
C ARG A 186 -9.63 -57.84 7.97
N MET A 187 -10.37 -58.09 6.89
CA MET A 187 -10.64 -59.44 6.41
C MET A 187 -9.37 -60.13 5.91
N CYS A 188 -8.50 -59.40 5.21
CA CYS A 188 -7.24 -59.94 4.69
C CYS A 188 -6.21 -60.26 5.79
N ILE A 189 -6.23 -59.53 6.91
CA ILE A 189 -5.39 -59.85 8.08
C ILE A 189 -5.95 -61.06 8.85
N ARG A 190 -7.27 -61.23 8.89
CA ARG A 190 -7.93 -62.32 9.63
C ARG A 190 -7.77 -63.68 8.95
N THR A 191 -7.57 -63.74 7.63
CA THR A 191 -7.24 -64.98 6.89
C THR A 191 -5.78 -65.42 7.01
N HIS A 192 -4.89 -64.58 7.56
CA HIS A 192 -3.47 -64.91 7.76
C HIS A 192 -3.17 -65.49 9.17
N ASN A 193 -4.14 -65.48 10.09
CA ASN A 193 -3.98 -65.94 11.47
C ASN A 193 -4.75 -67.23 11.81
N ASN A 194 -5.30 -67.92 10.80
CA ASN A 194 -5.82 -69.29 10.88
C ASN A 194 -5.10 -70.13 9.81
#